data_AF-A0A644Z958-F1
#
_entry.id   AF-A0A644Z958-F1
#
_cell.length_a   1.000
_cell.length_b   1.000
_cell.length_c   1.000
_cell.angle_alpha   90.00
_cell.angle_beta   90.00
_cell.angle_gamma   90.00
#
_symmetry.space_group_name_H-M   'P 1'
#
loop_
_entity.id
_entity.type
_entity.pdbx_description
1 polymer ?
#
loop_
_entity_poly.entity_id
_entity_poly.type
_entity_poly.pdbx_seq_one_letter_code
_entity_poly.pdbx_strand_id
1 'polypeptide(L)'
;MSTTNITFQVDTCNLADYGDSYLSQLWHIAQANPAEFGDAQACEFAEHVGREIVRRWLAATPPELWRHQGRHAAAASTNSHSQAEA
;
A
#
# COMPACT_ATOMS: atom_id res chain seq x y z
N MET A 1 -4.13 -6.62 -39.76
CA MET A 1 -4.35 -6.74 -38.30
C MET A 1 -5.60 -5.97 -37.95
N SER A 2 -6.47 -6.51 -37.09
CA SER A 2 -7.64 -5.78 -36.60
C SER A 2 -7.26 -5.07 -35.30
N THR A 3 -7.53 -3.78 -35.21
CA THR A 3 -7.30 -2.99 -34.00
C THR A 3 -8.61 -2.89 -33.22
N THR A 4 -8.57 -3.24 -31.93
CA THR A 4 -9.70 -3.06 -31.01
C THR A 4 -9.32 -2.01 -29.99
N ASN A 5 -10.19 -1.02 -29.77
CA ASN A 5 -10.01 0.00 -28.74
C ASN A 5 -10.92 -0.33 -27.56
N ILE A 6 -10.37 -0.26 -26.34
CA ILE A 6 -11.08 -0.50 -25.09
C ILE A 6 -10.77 0.69 -24.18
N THR A 7 -11.80 1.33 -23.66
CA THR A 7 -11.67 2.49 -22.77
C THR A 7 -12.18 2.13 -21.38
N PHE A 8 -11.42 2.52 -20.36
CA PHE A 8 -11.79 2.35 -18.96
C PHE A 8 -12.18 3.71 -18.37
N GLN A 9 -13.20 3.71 -17.52
CA GLN A 9 -13.58 4.85 -16.69
C GLN A 9 -13.60 4.38 -15.25
N VAL A 10 -12.93 5.12 -14.38
CA VAL A 10 -12.74 4.73 -12.98
C VAL A 10 -13.03 5.94 -12.12
N ASP A 11 -13.95 5.78 -11.17
CA ASP A 11 -14.13 6.76 -10.10
C ASP A 11 -13.12 6.45 -8.99
N THR A 12 -12.08 7.26 -8.91
CA THR A 12 -11.01 7.13 -7.90
C THR A 12 -11.43 7.60 -6.51
N CYS A 13 -12.54 8.34 -6.39
CA CYS A 13 -13.06 8.75 -5.08
C CYS A 13 -13.69 7.56 -4.33
N ASN A 14 -14.05 6.49 -5.05
CA ASN A 14 -14.75 5.34 -4.48
C ASN A 14 -13.94 4.04 -4.45
N LEU A 15 -12.60 4.13 -4.47
CA LEU A 15 -11.72 2.96 -4.42
C LEU A 15 -11.97 2.09 -3.16
N ALA A 16 -12.39 2.72 -2.06
CA ALA A 16 -12.69 2.06 -0.80
C ALA A 16 -13.92 1.14 -0.83
N ASP A 17 -14.77 1.24 -1.84
CA ASP A 17 -15.96 0.38 -2.00
C ASP A 17 -15.73 -0.77 -3.00
N TYR A 18 -14.67 -0.70 -3.80
CA TYR A 18 -14.38 -1.74 -4.80
C TYR A 18 -13.87 -3.02 -4.16
N GLY A 19 -14.17 -4.17 -4.77
CA GLY A 19 -13.64 -5.46 -4.33
C GLY A 19 -12.15 -5.62 -4.67
N ASP A 20 -11.44 -6.47 -3.91
CA ASP A 20 -10.00 -6.66 -4.07
C ASP A 20 -9.61 -7.13 -5.47
N SER A 21 -10.39 -8.02 -6.09
CA SER A 21 -10.16 -8.46 -7.47
C SER A 21 -10.22 -7.30 -8.46
N TYR A 22 -11.11 -6.34 -8.25
CA TYR A 22 -11.23 -5.18 -9.12
C TYR A 22 -10.09 -4.19 -8.85
N LEU A 23 -9.71 -3.96 -7.58
CA LEU A 23 -8.53 -3.15 -7.26
C LEU A 23 -7.24 -3.72 -7.88
N SER A 24 -7.05 -5.04 -7.87
CA SER A 24 -5.92 -5.69 -8.56
C SER A 24 -5.97 -5.46 -10.08
N GLN A 25 -7.15 -5.51 -10.70
CA GLN A 25 -7.30 -5.19 -12.12
C GLN A 25 -6.97 -3.72 -12.40
N LEU A 26 -7.44 -2.79 -11.56
CA LEU A 26 -7.13 -1.37 -11.67
C LEU A 26 -5.64 -1.10 -11.54
N TRP A 27 -4.92 -1.84 -10.69
CA TRP A 27 -3.46 -1.73 -10.60
C TRP A 27 -2.79 -2.12 -11.91
N HIS A 28 -3.20 -3.23 -12.52
CA HIS A 28 -2.68 -3.63 -13.83
C HIS A 28 -3.00 -2.59 -14.92
N ILE A 29 -4.20 -2.02 -14.93
CA ILE A 29 -4.60 -0.96 -15.87
C ILE A 29 -3.74 0.30 -15.65
N ALA A 30 -3.53 0.72 -14.40
CA ALA A 30 -2.75 1.91 -14.07
C ALA A 30 -1.28 1.76 -14.52
N GLN A 31 -0.67 0.60 -14.28
CA GLN A 31 0.72 0.33 -14.68
C GLN A 31 0.89 0.13 -16.20
N ALA A 32 -0.13 -0.39 -16.87
CA ALA A 32 -0.15 -0.54 -18.33
C ALA A 32 -0.61 0.72 -19.07
N ASN A 33 -0.88 1.82 -18.35
CA ASN A 33 -1.33 3.08 -18.94
C ASN A 33 -0.29 3.57 -19.98
N PRO A 34 -0.68 3.82 -21.24
CA PRO A 34 0.25 4.21 -22.30
C PRO A 34 0.70 5.68 -22.24
N ALA A 35 0.28 6.45 -21.24
CA ALA A 35 0.73 7.82 -21.03
C ALA A 35 2.26 7.91 -20.90
N GLU A 36 2.82 9.06 -21.26
CA GLU A 36 4.25 9.31 -21.14
C GLU A 36 4.69 9.29 -19.67
N PHE A 37 5.97 8.97 -19.44
CA PHE A 37 6.53 9.01 -18.10
C PHE A 37 6.40 10.42 -17.48
N GLY A 38 5.88 10.47 -16.25
CA GLY A 38 5.65 11.72 -15.54
C GLY A 38 4.33 12.42 -15.86
N ASP A 39 3.46 11.80 -16.67
CA ASP A 39 2.09 12.29 -16.83
C ASP A 39 1.37 12.34 -15.48
N ALA A 40 0.89 13.53 -15.12
CA ALA A 40 0.37 13.79 -13.79
C ALA A 40 -0.87 12.93 -13.47
N GLN A 41 -1.79 12.77 -14.43
CA GLN A 41 -3.03 12.04 -14.20
C GLN A 41 -2.77 10.53 -14.11
N ALA A 42 -1.89 9.99 -14.97
CA ALA A 42 -1.50 8.59 -14.92
C ALA A 42 -0.77 8.25 -13.60
N CYS A 43 0.15 9.11 -13.17
CA CYS A 43 0.86 8.96 -11.91
C CYS A 43 -0.09 9.04 -10.71
N GLU A 44 -0.98 10.04 -10.67
CA GLU A 44 -1.97 10.19 -9.59
C GLU A 44 -2.93 9.00 -9.52
N PHE A 45 -3.40 8.50 -10.67
CA PHE A 45 -4.26 7.32 -10.73
C PHE A 45 -3.55 6.08 -10.17
N ALA A 46 -2.32 5.82 -10.62
CA ALA A 46 -1.52 4.70 -10.14
C ALA A 46 -1.25 4.79 -8.63
N GLU A 47 -0.97 5.99 -8.13
CA GLU A 47 -0.73 6.24 -6.71
C GLU A 47 -1.98 6.01 -5.85
N HIS A 48 -3.15 6.51 -6.26
CA HIS A 48 -4.39 6.30 -5.54
C HIS A 48 -4.74 4.81 -5.43
N VAL A 49 -4.65 4.06 -6.53
CA VAL A 49 -4.90 2.61 -6.53
C VAL A 49 -3.89 1.87 -5.67
N GLY A 50 -2.60 2.17 -5.81
CA GLY A 50 -1.53 1.51 -5.05
C GLY A 50 -1.64 1.76 -3.55
N ARG A 51 -1.92 3.00 -3.13
CA ARG A 51 -2.13 3.34 -1.72
C ARG A 51 -3.31 2.61 -1.11
N GLU A 52 -4.41 2.49 -1.84
CA GLU A 52 -5.59 1.76 -1.35
C GLU A 52 -5.30 0.27 -1.17
N ILE A 53 -4.61 -0.34 -2.14
CA ILE A 53 -4.14 -1.73 -2.05
C ILE A 53 -3.27 -1.93 -0.81
N VAL A 54 -2.24 -1.10 -0.63
CA VAL A 54 -1.34 -1.18 0.54
C VAL A 54 -2.12 -1.00 1.83
N ARG A 55 -2.98 0.00 1.93
CA ARG A 55 -3.80 0.28 3.12
C ARG A 55 -4.65 -0.94 3.48
N ARG A 56 -5.36 -1.53 2.52
CA ARG A 56 -6.25 -2.68 2.74
C ARG A 56 -5.49 -3.94 3.11
N TRP A 57 -4.47 -4.29 2.33
CA TRP A 57 -3.76 -5.53 2.55
C TRP A 57 -2.93 -5.48 3.83
N LEU A 58 -2.33 -4.35 4.18
CA LEU A 58 -1.69 -4.17 5.49
C LEU A 58 -2.70 -4.24 6.63
N ALA A 59 -3.92 -3.71 6.47
CA ALA A 59 -4.95 -3.82 7.50
C ALA A 59 -5.38 -5.28 7.78
N ALA A 60 -5.36 -6.13 6.76
CA ALA A 60 -5.68 -7.55 6.88
C ALA A 60 -4.46 -8.43 7.24
N THR A 61 -3.24 -7.89 7.20
CA THR A 61 -2.02 -8.62 7.51
C THR A 61 -1.77 -8.59 9.03
N PRO A 62 -1.88 -9.71 9.76
CA PRO A 62 -1.55 -9.73 11.18
C PRO A 62 -0.08 -9.33 11.36
N PRO A 63 0.25 -8.46 12.33
CA PRO A 63 1.62 -8.02 12.51
C PRO A 63 2.48 -9.15 13.09
N GLU A 64 3.17 -9.90 12.23
CA GLU A 64 4.19 -10.87 12.68
C GLU A 64 5.36 -10.19 13.40
N LEU A 65 5.59 -8.90 13.12
CA LEU A 65 6.74 -8.11 13.56
C LEU A 65 6.43 -7.10 14.68
N TRP A 66 5.46 -7.40 15.56
CA TRP A 66 5.20 -6.58 16.77
C TRP A 66 6.29 -6.69 17.86
N ARG A 67 7.52 -7.06 17.47
CA ARG A 67 8.64 -7.36 18.38
C ARG A 67 9.32 -6.12 18.95
N HIS A 68 9.32 -5.01 18.22
CA HIS A 68 9.96 -3.76 18.65
C HIS A 68 8.90 -2.73 19.04
N GLN A 69 8.49 -2.76 20.30
CA GLN A 69 7.56 -1.78 20.87
C GLN A 69 8.32 -0.80 21.75
N GLY A 70 7.90 0.46 21.78
CA GLY A 70 8.53 1.48 22.64
C GLY A 70 8.57 1.07 24.12
N ARG A 71 7.54 0.33 24.59
CA ARG A 71 7.53 -0.28 25.93
C ARG A 71 8.66 -1.28 26.17
N HIS A 72 9.14 -1.98 25.14
CA HIS A 72 10.27 -2.92 25.26
C HIS A 72 11.60 -2.17 25.46
N ALA A 73 11.74 -0.95 24.93
CA ALA A 73 12.92 -0.11 25.16
C ALA A 73 13.02 0.33 26.63
N ALA A 74 11.90 0.72 27.25
CA ALA A 74 11.87 1.11 28.66
C ALA A 74 12.32 -0.04 29.59
N ALA A 75 11.89 -1.28 29.31
CA ALA A 75 12.26 -2.47 30.07
C ALA A 75 13.73 -2.86 29.91
N ALA A 76 14.32 -2.68 28.72
CA ALA A 76 15.73 -2.95 28.48
C ALA A 76 16.65 -2.03 29.30
N SER A 77 16.31 -0.74 29.42
CA SER A 77 17.10 0.25 30.17
C SER A 77 17.17 0.00 31.68
N THR A 78 16.15 -0.66 32.25
CA THR A 78 16.10 -1.01 33.68
C THR A 78 17.04 -2.17 34.02
N ASN A 79 17.14 -3.19 33.16
CA ASN A 79 18.01 -4.35 33.39
C ASN A 79 19.51 -4.02 33.30
N SER A 80 19.88 -3.03 32.48
CA SER A 80 21.29 -2.62 32.30
C SER A 80 21.85 -1.88 33.52
N HIS A 81 21.01 -1.20 34.31
CA HIS A 81 21.44 -0.52 35.54
C HIS A 81 21.64 -1.51 36.70
N SER A 82 20.83 -2.57 36.77
CA SER A 82 20.95 -3.61 37.81
C SER A 82 22.17 -4.54 37.66
N GLN A 83 22.80 -4.61 36.49
CA GLN A 83 24.01 -5.45 36.27
C GLN A 83 25.33 -4.67 36.40
N ALA A 84 25.27 -3.34 36.55
CA ALA A 84 26.45 -2.49 36.74
C ALA A 84 26.81 -2.26 38.22
N GLU A 85 25.98 -2.74 39.15
CA GLU A 85 26.15 -2.58 40.61
C GLU A 85 26.44 -3.90 41.36
N ALA A 86 26.78 -4.97 40.64
CA ALA A 86 27.20 -6.27 41.19
C ALA A 86 28.64 -6.61 40.79
#